data_AF-A0A3E4XHL7-F1
#
_entry.id   AF-A0A3E4XHL7-F1
#
_cell.length_a   1.000
_cell.length_b   1.000
_cell.length_c   1.000
_cell.angle_alpha   90.00
_cell.angle_beta   90.00
_cell.angle_gamma   90.00
#
_symmetry.space_group_name_H-M   'P 1'
#
loop_
_entity.id
_entity.type
_entity.pdbx_description
1 polymer ?
#
loop_
_entity_poly.entity_id
_entity_poly.type
_entity_poly.pdbx_seq_one_letter_code
_entity_poly.pdbx_strand_id
1 'polypeptide(L)'
;MDIKVLQEKFCEYKELMNWFYIQGILRTDNLVGSYAEYLLSDKLNLELCDNSSKDVDAIEIVDNREIRYQIKSRRLNGREDGLNVEFGSVSISTENPTFDYLLVLVFSPTFEVDYAYKIPYESINMYSVKKSNGKRAIILNKKRIKQFEDNDDKIEDIKKKYLS
;
A
#
# COMPACT_ATOMS: atom_id res chain seq x y z
N MET A 1 -10.86 -15.46 30.14
CA MET A 1 -9.69 -14.56 30.08
C MET A 1 -9.93 -13.45 31.09
N ASP A 2 -8.99 -13.23 32.01
CA ASP A 2 -9.09 -12.14 32.99
C ASP A 2 -8.94 -10.79 32.26
N ILE A 3 -9.80 -9.83 32.60
CA ILE A 3 -9.76 -8.47 32.04
C ILE A 3 -8.41 -7.81 32.35
N LYS A 4 -7.80 -8.08 33.51
CA LYS A 4 -6.48 -7.53 33.85
C LYS A 4 -5.38 -8.01 32.90
N VAL A 5 -5.35 -9.31 32.63
CA VAL A 5 -4.42 -9.89 31.64
C VAL A 5 -4.63 -9.29 30.26
N LEU A 6 -5.89 -9.05 29.88
CA LEU A 6 -6.20 -8.38 28.61
C LEU A 6 -5.71 -6.92 28.58
N GLN A 7 -5.85 -6.18 29.69
CA GLN A 7 -5.36 -4.81 29.81
C GLN A 7 -3.83 -4.74 29.72
N GLU A 8 -3.11 -5.66 30.34
CA GLU A 8 -1.65 -5.77 30.22
C GLU A 8 -1.21 -5.93 28.76
N LYS A 9 -1.93 -6.76 27.99
CA LYS A 9 -1.65 -6.92 26.55
C LYS A 9 -1.92 -5.67 25.72
N PHE A 10 -2.93 -4.87 26.08
CA PHE A 10 -3.13 -3.58 25.42
C PHE A 10 -2.05 -2.55 25.79
N CYS A 11 -1.51 -2.60 27.01
CA CYS A 11 -0.35 -1.78 27.39
C CYS A 11 0.90 -2.16 26.58
N GLU A 12 1.23 -3.45 26.50
CA GLU A 12 2.34 -3.95 25.67
C GLU A 12 2.17 -3.52 24.21
N TYR A 13 0.96 -3.63 23.66
CA TYR A 13 0.64 -3.17 22.31
C TYR A 13 0.88 -1.66 22.14
N LYS A 14 0.45 -0.84 23.10
CA LYS A 14 0.64 0.61 23.03
C LYS A 14 2.11 1.01 23.12
N GLU A 15 2.89 0.35 23.97
CA GLU A 15 4.33 0.57 24.06
C GLU A 15 5.04 0.23 22.74
N LEU A 16 4.68 -0.89 22.13
CA LEU A 16 5.21 -1.27 20.81
C LEU A 16 4.83 -0.25 19.72
N MET A 17 3.57 0.20 19.69
CA MET A 17 3.15 1.25 18.75
C MET A 17 3.93 2.55 18.98
N ASN A 18 4.11 2.97 20.23
CA ASN A 18 4.91 4.15 20.56
C ASN A 18 6.37 4.01 20.11
N TRP A 19 6.96 2.81 20.26
CA TRP A 19 8.30 2.54 19.75
C TRP A 19 8.39 2.80 18.24
N PHE A 20 7.44 2.30 17.45
CA PHE A 20 7.43 2.56 16.00
C PHE A 20 7.24 4.04 15.65
N TYR A 21 6.45 4.81 16.41
CA TYR A 21 6.35 6.26 16.25
C TYR A 21 7.70 6.95 16.51
N ILE A 22 8.41 6.55 17.58
CA ILE A 22 9.73 7.11 17.92
C ILE A 22 10.75 6.81 16.81
N GLN A 23 10.65 5.64 16.15
CA GLN A 23 11.50 5.29 15.01
C GLN A 23 11.11 6.02 13.71
N GLY A 24 10.00 6.79 13.69
CA GLY A 24 9.49 7.43 12.49
C GLY A 24 8.82 6.47 11.49
N ILE A 25 8.56 5.22 11.89
CA ILE A 25 7.88 4.22 11.05
C ILE A 25 6.37 4.49 11.03
N LEU A 26 5.79 4.81 12.19
CA LEU A 26 4.38 5.20 12.26
C LEU A 26 4.21 6.70 12.08
N ARG A 27 3.24 7.03 11.22
CA ARG A 27 2.74 8.39 11.01
C ARG A 27 1.28 8.52 11.42
N THR A 28 0.59 7.38 11.52
CA THR A 28 -0.79 7.22 11.99
C THR A 28 -0.92 5.90 12.75
N ASP A 29 -2.05 5.68 13.44
CA ASP A 29 -2.31 4.42 14.15
C ASP A 29 -2.56 3.23 13.21
N ASN A 30 -2.61 3.46 11.89
CA ASN A 30 -2.65 2.40 10.90
C ASN A 30 -1.23 1.85 10.67
N LEU A 31 -0.87 0.82 11.44
CA LEU A 31 0.43 0.14 11.36
C LEU A 31 0.77 -0.36 9.95
N VAL A 32 -0.19 -1.01 9.29
CA VAL A 32 0.04 -1.61 7.96
C VAL A 32 0.21 -0.53 6.88
N GLY A 33 -0.54 0.56 6.98
CA GLY A 33 -0.40 1.71 6.08
C GLY A 33 0.95 2.39 6.26
N SER A 34 1.24 2.83 7.49
CA SER A 34 2.45 3.60 7.79
C SER A 34 3.72 2.79 7.52
N TYR A 35 3.74 1.48 7.84
CA TYR A 35 4.90 0.64 7.52
C TYR A 35 5.11 0.47 6.01
N ALA A 36 4.04 0.36 5.21
CA ALA A 36 4.16 0.30 3.76
C ALA A 36 4.69 1.62 3.18
N GLU A 37 4.21 2.76 3.67
CA GLU A 37 4.73 4.08 3.30
C GLU A 37 6.22 4.18 3.61
N TYR A 38 6.61 3.92 4.85
CA TYR A 38 8.02 3.94 5.29
C TYR A 38 8.91 3.03 4.44
N LEU A 39 8.50 1.78 4.24
CA LEU A 39 9.29 0.80 3.50
C LEU A 39 9.44 1.21 2.03
N LEU A 40 8.37 1.65 1.39
CA LEU A 40 8.42 2.06 -0.02
C LEU A 40 9.19 3.37 -0.20
N SER A 41 9.04 4.34 0.70
CA SER A 41 9.82 5.58 0.65
C SER A 41 11.32 5.33 0.81
N ASP A 42 11.71 4.45 1.74
CA ASP A 42 13.12 4.07 1.93
C ASP A 42 13.69 3.38 0.68
N LYS A 43 12.95 2.40 0.14
CA LYS A 43 13.46 1.51 -0.91
C LYS A 43 13.40 2.11 -2.31
N LEU A 44 12.48 3.03 -2.54
CA LEU A 44 12.32 3.72 -3.82
C LEU A 44 12.81 5.17 -3.76
N ASN A 45 13.40 5.60 -2.63
CA ASN A 45 13.88 6.97 -2.41
C ASN A 45 12.78 8.03 -2.69
N LEU A 46 11.58 7.80 -2.15
CA LEU A 46 10.44 8.71 -2.27
C LEU A 46 10.37 9.65 -1.09
N GLU A 47 9.88 10.86 -1.33
CA GLU A 47 9.54 11.81 -0.28
C GLU A 47 8.07 11.60 0.13
N LEU A 48 7.81 11.31 1.41
CA LEU A 48 6.45 11.16 1.91
C LEU A 48 5.75 12.51 2.04
N CYS A 49 4.54 12.62 1.49
CA CYS A 49 3.71 13.81 1.62
C CYS A 49 3.05 13.87 3.00
N ASP A 50 2.71 15.07 3.48
CA ASP A 50 1.92 15.26 4.71
C ASP A 50 0.58 14.51 4.68
N ASN A 51 0.09 14.08 5.85
CA ASN A 51 -1.16 13.32 6.00
C ASN A 51 -2.43 14.05 5.48
N SER A 52 -2.34 15.36 5.19
CA SER A 52 -3.42 16.17 4.62
C SER A 52 -3.46 16.16 3.09
N SER A 53 -2.43 15.62 2.43
CA SER A 53 -2.35 15.52 0.98
C SER A 53 -3.39 14.52 0.47
N LYS A 54 -4.34 15.04 -0.31
CA LYS A 54 -5.44 14.23 -0.80
C LYS A 54 -4.96 13.32 -1.93
N ASP A 55 -5.13 12.02 -1.74
CA ASP A 55 -4.88 10.98 -2.76
C ASP A 55 -3.41 10.91 -3.27
N VAL A 56 -2.46 11.51 -2.55
CA VAL A 56 -1.00 11.45 -2.81
C VAL A 56 -0.28 11.21 -1.50
N ASP A 57 0.42 10.08 -1.41
CA ASP A 57 1.12 9.65 -0.19
C ASP A 57 2.63 9.89 -0.28
N ALA A 58 3.20 9.92 -1.50
CA ALA A 58 4.61 10.17 -1.73
C ALA A 58 4.89 10.81 -3.11
N ILE A 59 6.04 11.45 -3.26
CA ILE A 59 6.53 12.02 -4.52
C ILE A 59 7.98 11.65 -4.81
N GLU A 60 8.37 11.82 -6.06
CA GLU A 60 9.75 11.73 -6.55
C GLU A 60 9.98 12.83 -7.59
N ILE A 61 11.17 13.42 -7.64
CA ILE A 61 11.55 14.34 -8.72
C ILE A 61 12.43 13.60 -9.72
N VAL A 62 11.93 13.41 -10.94
CA VAL A 62 12.66 12.79 -12.07
C VAL A 62 12.74 13.80 -13.21
N ASP A 63 13.94 14.13 -13.67
CA ASP A 63 14.16 15.08 -14.78
C ASP A 63 13.39 16.42 -14.60
N ASN A 64 13.42 16.99 -13.40
CA ASN A 64 12.68 18.20 -12.99
C ASN A 64 11.15 18.08 -13.06
N ARG A 65 10.61 16.86 -13.11
CA ARG A 65 9.18 16.59 -13.04
C ARG A 65 8.85 15.87 -11.73
N GLU A 66 7.79 16.34 -11.07
CA GLU A 66 7.19 15.63 -9.94
C GLU A 66 6.40 14.42 -10.42
N ILE A 67 6.70 13.26 -9.86
CA ILE A 67 5.97 12.02 -10.02
C ILE A 67 5.24 11.74 -8.71
N ARG A 68 3.92 11.61 -8.76
CA ARG A 68 3.07 11.46 -7.58
C ARG A 68 2.63 10.01 -7.40
N TYR A 69 2.72 9.52 -6.18
CA TYR A 69 2.40 8.16 -5.80
C TYR A 69 1.26 8.12 -4.79
N GLN A 70 0.29 7.25 -5.04
CA GLN A 70 -0.61 6.76 -4.01
C GLN A 70 -0.12 5.37 -3.56
N ILE A 71 -0.14 5.11 -2.27
CA ILE A 71 0.23 3.85 -1.63
C ILE A 71 -1.02 3.20 -1.04
N LYS A 72 -1.21 1.91 -1.32
CA LYS A 72 -2.25 1.09 -0.70
C LYS A 72 -1.65 -0.23 -0.22
N SER A 73 -1.91 -0.56 1.03
CA SER A 73 -1.36 -1.78 1.63
C SER A 73 -2.41 -2.65 2.33
N ARG A 74 -2.08 -3.93 2.45
CA ARG A 74 -2.85 -4.94 3.18
C ARG A 74 -1.91 -5.93 3.85
N ARG A 75 -2.34 -6.47 5.00
CA ARG A 75 -1.68 -7.60 5.67
C ARG A 75 -2.61 -8.79 5.61
N LEU A 76 -2.08 -9.95 5.21
CA LEU A 76 -2.82 -11.20 5.25
C LEU A 76 -3.06 -11.61 6.70
N ASN A 77 -4.27 -12.10 7.00
CA ASN A 77 -4.67 -12.44 8.37
C ASN A 77 -4.36 -13.90 8.76
N GLY A 78 -3.63 -14.64 7.92
CA GLY A 78 -3.23 -16.03 8.16
C GLY A 78 -4.36 -17.06 8.09
N ARG A 79 -5.62 -16.62 8.03
CA ARG A 79 -6.78 -17.44 7.65
C ARG A 79 -6.79 -17.54 6.13
N GLU A 80 -7.12 -18.71 5.59
CA GLU A 80 -7.05 -19.10 4.17
C GLU A 80 -7.99 -18.31 3.24
N ASP A 81 -7.98 -16.98 3.30
CA ASP A 81 -8.60 -16.13 2.31
C ASP A 81 -7.67 -16.13 1.10
N GLY A 82 -7.71 -17.22 0.32
CA GLY A 82 -6.76 -17.46 -0.76
C GLY A 82 -6.60 -16.23 -1.65
N LEU A 83 -5.50 -15.50 -1.53
CA LEU A 83 -5.02 -14.39 -2.38
C LEU A 83 -6.02 -13.30 -2.84
N ASN A 84 -7.31 -13.32 -2.49
CA ASN A 84 -8.30 -12.32 -2.89
C ASN A 84 -8.21 -11.08 -1.99
N VAL A 85 -7.18 -10.28 -2.21
CA VAL A 85 -6.87 -9.11 -1.40
C VAL A 85 -7.45 -7.87 -2.06
N GLU A 86 -8.57 -7.37 -1.53
CA GLU A 86 -9.11 -6.07 -1.92
C GLU A 86 -8.39 -4.93 -1.19
N PHE A 87 -7.78 -4.04 -1.95
CA PHE A 87 -7.28 -2.76 -1.45
C PHE A 87 -8.43 -1.78 -1.30
N GLY A 88 -8.26 -0.82 -0.38
CA GLY A 88 -9.19 0.31 -0.28
C GLY A 88 -9.39 0.98 -1.65
N SER A 89 -10.56 1.56 -1.86
CA SER A 89 -10.86 2.17 -3.16
C SER A 89 -10.00 3.41 -3.41
N VAL A 90 -9.53 3.57 -4.63
CA VAL A 90 -8.87 4.76 -5.17
C VAL A 90 -9.89 5.58 -5.97
N SER A 91 -9.80 6.90 -5.86
CA SER A 91 -10.59 7.82 -6.68
C SER A 91 -9.99 7.86 -8.08
N ILE A 92 -10.81 7.65 -9.12
CA ILE A 92 -10.35 7.67 -10.52
C ILE A 92 -11.13 8.73 -11.27
N SER A 93 -10.41 9.75 -11.73
CA SER A 93 -10.89 10.81 -12.63
C SER A 93 -10.14 10.73 -13.96
N THR A 94 -10.88 10.73 -15.07
CA THR A 94 -10.29 10.79 -16.42
C THR A 94 -9.84 12.20 -16.80
N GLU A 95 -10.37 13.22 -16.14
CA GLU A 95 -10.07 14.63 -16.44
C GLU A 95 -8.97 15.18 -15.55
N ASN A 96 -8.92 14.74 -14.28
CA ASN A 96 -8.02 15.27 -13.27
C ASN A 96 -7.37 14.15 -12.44
N PRO A 97 -6.38 13.42 -12.97
CA PRO A 97 -5.60 12.44 -12.21
C PRO A 97 -4.87 13.10 -11.04
N THR A 98 -5.12 12.60 -9.82
CA THR A 98 -4.51 13.13 -8.59
C THR A 98 -3.12 12.58 -8.34
N PHE A 99 -2.77 11.44 -8.93
CA PHE A 99 -1.46 10.79 -8.84
C PHE A 99 -1.09 10.12 -10.17
N ASP A 100 0.18 9.77 -10.34
CA ASP A 100 0.73 9.17 -11.56
C ASP A 100 0.85 7.64 -11.45
N TYR A 101 1.21 7.13 -10.27
CA TYR A 101 1.34 5.70 -10.00
C TYR A 101 0.65 5.28 -8.70
N LEU A 102 0.07 4.08 -8.72
CA LEU A 102 -0.41 3.38 -7.54
C LEU A 102 0.60 2.31 -7.15
N LEU A 103 1.16 2.43 -5.96
CA LEU A 103 1.96 1.38 -5.32
C LEU A 103 1.02 0.52 -4.47
N VAL A 104 0.97 -0.78 -4.76
CA VAL A 104 0.24 -1.76 -3.95
C VAL A 104 1.20 -2.70 -3.26
N LEU A 105 0.99 -2.94 -1.97
CA LEU A 105 1.85 -3.81 -1.16
C LEU A 105 1.03 -4.76 -0.30
N VAL A 106 1.32 -6.05 -0.38
CA VAL A 106 0.73 -7.10 0.46
C VAL A 106 1.79 -7.67 1.38
N PHE A 107 1.53 -7.58 2.67
CA PHE A 107 2.34 -8.24 3.69
C PHE A 107 1.77 -9.61 4.03
N SER A 108 2.67 -10.55 4.32
CA SER A 108 2.36 -11.79 5.01
C SER A 108 1.86 -11.50 6.44
N PRO A 109 1.32 -12.50 7.16
CA PRO A 109 0.92 -12.32 8.56
C PRO A 109 2.06 -11.84 9.48
N THR A 110 3.32 -12.13 9.11
CA THR A 110 4.54 -11.77 9.84
C THR A 110 5.22 -10.49 9.32
N PHE A 111 4.53 -9.69 8.50
CA PHE A 111 5.04 -8.43 7.92
C PHE A 111 6.16 -8.59 6.88
N GLU A 112 6.38 -9.79 6.35
CA GLU A 112 7.21 -9.98 5.15
C GLU A 112 6.44 -9.49 3.92
N VAL A 113 7.15 -8.98 2.90
CA VAL A 113 6.48 -8.55 1.66
C VAL A 113 6.18 -9.77 0.80
N ASP A 114 4.91 -10.11 0.65
CA ASP A 114 4.48 -11.21 -0.25
C ASP A 114 4.39 -10.72 -1.70
N TYR A 115 3.81 -9.53 -1.91
CA TYR A 115 3.63 -8.91 -3.22
C TYR A 115 3.83 -7.41 -3.14
N ALA A 116 4.46 -6.82 -4.15
CA ALA A 116 4.50 -5.38 -4.31
C ALA A 116 4.54 -5.01 -5.80
N TYR A 117 3.64 -4.13 -6.23
CA TYR A 117 3.55 -3.69 -7.63
C TYR A 117 3.42 -2.17 -7.74
N LYS A 118 4.06 -1.59 -8.76
CA LYS A 118 3.86 -0.22 -9.23
C LYS A 118 2.98 -0.25 -10.47
N ILE A 119 1.81 0.39 -10.39
CA ILE A 119 0.76 0.36 -11.41
C ILE A 119 0.58 1.79 -11.95
N PRO A 120 0.75 2.04 -13.25
CA PRO A 120 0.43 3.34 -13.85
C PRO A 120 -1.04 3.70 -13.71
N TYR A 121 -1.33 4.99 -13.53
CA TYR A 121 -2.69 5.48 -13.36
C TYR A 121 -3.64 5.03 -14.48
N GLU A 122 -3.19 5.09 -15.74
CA GLU A 122 -3.99 4.70 -16.90
C GLU A 122 -4.39 3.21 -16.90
N SER A 123 -3.58 2.35 -16.27
CA SER A 123 -3.81 0.91 -16.18
C SER A 123 -4.80 0.52 -15.09
N ILE A 124 -5.09 1.41 -14.11
CA ILE A 124 -5.96 1.10 -12.98
C ILE A 124 -7.34 0.61 -13.42
N ASN A 125 -7.91 1.20 -14.49
CA ASN A 125 -9.23 0.83 -14.98
C ASN A 125 -9.33 -0.64 -15.43
N MET A 126 -8.24 -1.20 -15.95
CA MET A 126 -8.19 -2.60 -16.39
C MET A 126 -8.14 -3.57 -15.20
N TYR A 127 -7.50 -3.16 -14.11
CA TYR A 127 -7.17 -4.03 -12.98
C TYR A 127 -7.96 -3.74 -11.70
N SER A 128 -9.01 -2.92 -11.80
CA SER A 128 -9.87 -2.59 -10.67
C SER A 128 -11.34 -2.91 -10.94
N VAL A 129 -12.10 -3.13 -9.88
CA VAL A 129 -13.55 -3.22 -9.94
C VAL A 129 -14.17 -1.84 -9.68
N LYS A 130 -15.26 -1.52 -10.37
CA LYS A 130 -16.01 -0.28 -10.11
C LYS A 130 -16.66 -0.35 -8.73
N LYS A 131 -16.61 0.76 -7.99
CA LYS A 131 -17.35 1.00 -6.74
C LYS A 131 -18.27 2.22 -6.95
N SER A 132 -19.01 2.61 -5.91
CA SER A 132 -19.87 3.80 -5.96
C SER A 132 -19.05 5.09 -6.17
N ASN A 133 -19.71 6.14 -6.68
CA ASN A 133 -19.18 7.50 -6.79
C ASN A 133 -17.86 7.62 -7.59
N GLY A 134 -17.70 6.85 -8.66
CA GLY A 134 -16.51 6.91 -9.52
C GLY A 134 -15.24 6.31 -8.88
N LYS A 135 -15.34 5.74 -7.68
CA LYS A 135 -14.22 5.05 -7.04
C LYS A 135 -14.01 3.67 -7.63
N ARG A 136 -12.79 3.16 -7.53
CA ARG A 136 -12.42 1.82 -7.99
C ARG A 136 -11.57 1.11 -6.96
N ALA A 137 -11.76 -0.20 -6.79
CA ALA A 137 -10.93 -1.00 -5.90
C ALA A 137 -10.03 -1.93 -6.70
N ILE A 138 -8.74 -1.93 -6.40
CA ILE A 138 -7.83 -2.95 -6.87
C ILE A 138 -8.04 -4.19 -6.00
N ILE A 139 -8.17 -5.34 -6.65
CA ILE A 139 -8.25 -6.65 -5.99
C ILE A 139 -7.08 -7.47 -6.52
N LEU A 140 -6.05 -7.69 -5.73
CA LEU A 140 -5.06 -8.69 -6.09
C LEU A 140 -5.68 -10.07 -5.89
N ASN A 141 -5.42 -10.97 -6.83
CA ASN A 141 -5.70 -12.39 -6.75
C ASN A 141 -4.76 -13.15 -7.69
N LYS A 142 -4.72 -14.48 -7.58
CA LYS A 142 -3.83 -15.31 -8.42
C LYS A 142 -3.97 -15.00 -9.91
N LYS A 143 -5.19 -14.72 -10.38
CA LYS A 143 -5.45 -14.37 -11.78
C LYS A 143 -4.86 -13.00 -12.14
N ARG A 144 -5.06 -11.97 -11.30
CA ARG A 144 -4.53 -10.62 -11.55
C ARG A 144 -3.00 -10.58 -11.44
N ILE A 145 -2.43 -11.27 -10.47
CA ILE A 145 -0.98 -11.44 -10.34
C ILE A 145 -0.42 -12.04 -11.62
N LYS A 146 -0.99 -13.16 -12.07
CA LYS A 146 -0.61 -13.77 -13.33
C LYS A 146 -0.77 -12.82 -14.54
N GLN A 147 -1.81 -11.99 -14.57
CA GLN A 147 -1.97 -10.97 -15.61
C GLN A 147 -0.85 -9.91 -15.57
N PHE A 148 -0.42 -9.49 -14.38
CA PHE A 148 0.70 -8.56 -14.22
C PHE A 148 2.01 -9.18 -14.67
N GLU A 149 2.23 -10.46 -14.34
CA GLU A 149 3.42 -11.20 -14.72
C GLU A 149 3.47 -11.55 -16.21
N ASP A 150 2.32 -11.85 -16.82
CA ASP A 150 2.25 -12.34 -18.21
C ASP A 150 2.14 -11.24 -19.27
N ASN A 151 1.62 -10.03 -18.97
CA ASN A 151 1.05 -9.17 -20.02
C ASN A 151 1.15 -7.64 -19.87
N ASP A 152 1.97 -7.08 -18.97
CA ASP A 152 2.07 -5.62 -18.92
C ASP A 152 3.49 -5.14 -18.62
N ASP A 153 4.25 -4.78 -19.67
CA ASP A 153 5.55 -4.10 -19.57
C ASP A 153 5.47 -2.82 -18.71
N LYS A 154 4.26 -2.31 -18.44
CA LYS A 154 4.03 -1.11 -17.66
C LYS A 154 3.81 -1.37 -16.17
N ILE A 155 3.45 -2.59 -15.74
CA ILE A 155 3.32 -2.92 -14.32
C ILE A 155 4.64 -3.50 -13.84
N GLU A 156 5.22 -2.84 -12.85
CA GLU A 156 6.51 -3.24 -12.31
C GLU A 156 6.34 -4.04 -11.01
N ASP A 157 6.92 -5.25 -10.96
CA ASP A 157 7.10 -6.04 -9.75
C ASP A 157 8.24 -5.45 -8.92
N ILE A 158 7.90 -4.46 -8.09
CA ILE A 158 8.86 -3.76 -7.24
C ILE A 158 9.37 -4.63 -6.08
N LYS A 159 8.69 -5.73 -5.74
CA LYS A 159 9.21 -6.68 -4.74
C LYS A 159 10.51 -7.31 -5.22
N LYS A 160 10.49 -7.91 -6.42
CA LYS A 160 11.68 -8.57 -7.00
C LYS A 160 12.86 -7.63 -7.16
N LYS A 161 12.59 -6.35 -7.41
CA LYS A 161 13.61 -5.36 -7.75
C LYS A 161 14.22 -4.65 -6.53
N TYR A 162 13.43 -4.43 -5.47
CA TYR A 162 13.84 -3.55 -4.36
C TYR A 162 13.61 -4.14 -2.96
N LEU A 163 12.80 -5.20 -2.82
CA LEU A 163 12.33 -5.71 -1.52
C LEU A 163 12.66 -7.19 -1.30
N SER A 164 13.55 -7.76 -2.11
CA SER A 164 14.00 -9.17 -2.05
C SER A 164 15.35 -9.29 -1.36
#